data_AF-A0A024TYE8-F1
#
_entry.id   AF-A0A024TYE8-F1
#
_cell.length_a   1.000
_cell.length_b   1.000
_cell.length_c   1.000
_cell.angle_alpha   90.00
_cell.angle_beta   90.00
_cell.angle_gamma   90.00
#
_symmetry.space_group_name_H-M   'P 1'
#
loop_
_entity.id
_entity.type
_entity.pdbx_description
1 polymer ?
#
loop_
_entity_poly.entity_id
_entity_poly.type
_entity_poly.pdbx_seq_one_letter_code
_entity_poly.pdbx_strand_id
1 'polypeptide(L)'
;MDSSDGDAEPLVASGLPNLSNSEKQMKYGPLLILTVAPLVAGMVAAYAVYTYGNKPEYDHRIRSAQRNAEFGWTCLAVVMIGRLIAFANCYPLALESCFLTKDDRQLWTNPFMLVEIGSNATNNVIVMDLDGPVGMYNRANRALQDMVETCGVVLAALYLASTVFALPAAVVALAFCVGWFLHVVLYAANHDSPEVGNVLATFAAAMLEGMVALMALMALIAQTEM
;
A
#
# COMPACT_ATOMS: atom_id res chain seq x y z
N MET A 1 -28.40 10.89 -18.77
CA MET A 1 -27.13 11.48 -19.24
C MET A 1 -26.43 10.35 -19.95
N ASP A 2 -26.37 10.45 -21.28
CA ASP A 2 -25.70 9.49 -22.15
C ASP A 2 -24.22 9.39 -21.78
N SER A 3 -23.82 8.27 -21.17
CA SER A 3 -22.44 7.81 -21.26
C SER A 3 -22.30 7.15 -22.62
N SER A 4 -21.57 7.82 -23.51
CA SER A 4 -21.18 7.30 -24.82
C SER A 4 -20.74 5.83 -24.73
N ASP A 5 -21.52 4.95 -25.35
CA ASP A 5 -21.13 3.61 -25.80
C ASP A 5 -20.01 3.74 -26.85
N GLY A 6 -18.83 4.11 -26.40
CA GLY A 6 -17.61 4.06 -27.19
C GLY A 6 -17.04 2.65 -27.10
N ASP A 7 -17.28 1.85 -28.13
CA ASP A 7 -16.51 0.67 -28.53
C ASP A 7 -15.86 -0.12 -27.37
N ALA A 8 -16.69 -0.73 -26.51
CA ALA A 8 -16.18 -1.72 -25.55
C ALA A 8 -15.52 -2.85 -26.33
N GLU A 9 -14.22 -3.09 -26.12
CA GLU A 9 -13.50 -4.15 -26.80
C GLU A 9 -14.21 -5.50 -26.57
N PRO A 10 -14.36 -6.34 -27.61
CA PRO A 10 -15.09 -7.58 -27.49
C PRO A 10 -14.42 -8.51 -26.47
N LEU A 11 -15.12 -8.79 -25.37
CA LEU A 11 -14.72 -9.79 -24.38
C LEU A 11 -14.57 -11.16 -25.07
N VAL A 12 -13.52 -11.91 -24.73
CA VAL A 12 -13.39 -13.31 -25.16
C VAL A 12 -14.38 -14.19 -24.41
N ALA A 13 -14.60 -15.42 -24.88
CA ALA A 13 -15.53 -16.38 -24.26
C ALA A 13 -15.28 -16.64 -22.77
N SER A 14 -14.10 -16.27 -22.25
CA SER A 14 -13.79 -16.31 -20.81
C SER A 14 -14.41 -15.17 -19.99
N GLY A 15 -15.02 -14.16 -20.62
CA GLY A 15 -15.47 -12.94 -19.95
C GLY A 15 -14.34 -11.95 -19.63
N LEU A 16 -13.15 -12.14 -20.21
CA LEU A 16 -11.99 -11.24 -20.07
C LEU A 16 -11.78 -10.41 -21.36
N PRO A 17 -11.13 -9.24 -21.29
CA PRO A 17 -10.73 -8.46 -22.46
C PRO A 17 -9.80 -9.24 -23.41
N ASN A 18 -9.90 -8.97 -24.71
CA ASN A 18 -9.04 -9.57 -25.73
C ASN A 18 -7.72 -8.81 -25.91
N LEU A 19 -6.74 -9.05 -25.04
CA LEU A 19 -5.45 -8.35 -25.09
C LEU A 19 -4.50 -8.85 -26.18
N SER A 20 -3.76 -7.93 -26.81
CA SER A 20 -2.68 -8.27 -27.75
C SER A 20 -1.49 -8.95 -27.05
N ASN A 21 -0.67 -9.71 -27.79
CA ASN A 21 0.50 -10.39 -27.23
C ASN A 21 1.54 -9.43 -26.63
N SER A 22 1.60 -8.18 -27.11
CA SER A 22 2.45 -7.12 -26.56
C SER A 22 1.93 -6.57 -25.23
N GLU A 23 0.62 -6.62 -24.98
CA GLU A 23 -0.01 -6.10 -23.76
C GLU A 23 0.03 -7.11 -22.62
N LYS A 24 0.16 -8.41 -22.92
CA LYS A 24 0.28 -9.50 -21.94
C LYS A 24 1.61 -9.56 -21.18
N GLN A 25 2.49 -8.56 -21.33
CA GLN A 25 3.79 -8.56 -20.66
C GLN A 25 3.70 -8.00 -19.24
N MET A 26 4.33 -8.70 -18.29
CA MET A 26 4.43 -8.25 -16.90
C MET A 26 5.21 -6.94 -16.80
N LYS A 27 4.65 -5.97 -16.06
CA LYS A 27 5.26 -4.65 -15.88
C LYS A 27 5.86 -4.53 -14.48
N TYR A 28 7.14 -4.87 -14.34
CA TYR A 28 7.86 -4.76 -13.06
C TYR A 28 8.26 -3.32 -12.68
N GLY A 29 8.27 -2.39 -13.63
CA GLY A 29 8.64 -0.99 -13.37
C GLY A 29 7.74 -0.33 -12.32
N PRO A 30 6.40 -0.30 -12.51
CA PRO A 30 5.46 0.20 -11.51
C PRO A 30 5.59 -0.49 -10.16
N LEU A 31 5.81 -1.82 -10.15
CA LEU A 31 6.02 -2.59 -8.91
C LEU A 31 7.20 -2.05 -8.10
N LEU A 32 8.36 -1.82 -8.74
CA LEU A 32 9.53 -1.25 -8.06
C LEU A 32 9.27 0.17 -7.56
N ILE A 33 8.60 1.01 -8.37
CA ILE A 33 8.29 2.38 -7.99
C ILE A 33 7.37 2.41 -6.76
N LEU A 34 6.27 1.66 -6.79
CA LEU A 34 5.28 1.62 -5.70
C LEU A 34 5.84 0.99 -4.42
N THR A 35 6.81 0.09 -4.52
CA THR A 35 7.40 -0.59 -3.36
C THR A 35 8.62 0.12 -2.78
N VAL A 36 9.37 0.90 -3.56
CA VAL A 36 10.61 1.56 -3.09
C VAL A 36 10.44 3.06 -2.89
N ALA A 37 9.79 3.76 -3.82
CA ALA A 37 9.71 5.21 -3.78
C ALA A 37 9.04 5.75 -2.51
N PRO A 38 7.96 5.14 -1.97
CA PRO A 38 7.37 5.61 -0.71
C PRO A 38 8.33 5.55 0.46
N LEU A 39 9.13 4.48 0.60
CA LEU A 39 10.12 4.38 1.69
C LEU A 39 11.18 5.46 1.57
N VAL A 40 11.70 5.70 0.37
CA VAL A 40 12.68 6.76 0.13
C VAL A 40 12.10 8.13 0.50
N ALA A 41 10.87 8.42 0.06
CA ALA A 41 10.18 9.65 0.42
C ALA A 41 9.98 9.78 1.95
N GLY A 42 9.58 8.69 2.61
CA GLY A 42 9.44 8.62 4.06
C GLY A 42 10.74 8.87 4.80
N MET A 43 11.85 8.27 4.34
CA MET A 43 13.19 8.48 4.91
C MET A 43 13.67 9.92 4.74
N VAL A 44 13.47 10.50 3.55
CA VAL A 44 13.84 11.91 3.27
C VAL A 44 13.06 12.85 4.19
N ALA A 45 11.76 12.65 4.33
CA ALA A 45 10.93 13.46 5.20
C ALA A 45 11.25 13.24 6.70
N ALA A 46 11.54 12.01 7.13
CA ALA A 46 12.02 11.72 8.49
C ALA A 46 13.35 12.43 8.77
N TYR A 47 14.27 12.41 7.81
CA TYR A 47 15.55 13.12 7.91
C TYR A 47 15.36 14.64 7.97
N ALA A 48 14.41 15.19 7.21
CA ALA A 48 14.04 16.60 7.30
C ALA A 48 13.47 16.95 8.68
N VAL A 49 12.57 16.13 9.24
CA VAL A 49 12.03 16.31 10.60
C VAL A 49 13.12 16.24 11.65
N TYR A 50 14.06 15.31 11.51
CA TYR A 50 15.21 15.16 12.40
C TYR A 50 16.14 16.39 12.34
N THR A 51 16.45 16.88 11.14
CA THR A 51 17.43 17.94 10.92
C THR A 51 16.88 19.33 11.23
N TYR A 52 15.66 19.62 10.80
CA TYR A 52 15.02 20.93 10.99
C TYR A 52 14.20 21.03 12.28
N GLY A 53 13.96 19.91 12.97
CA GLY A 53 13.33 19.88 14.29
C GLY A 53 14.32 20.12 15.43
N ASN A 54 13.94 19.72 16.65
CA ASN A 54 14.82 19.79 17.82
C ASN A 54 15.84 18.64 17.78
N LYS A 55 16.85 18.77 16.90
CA LYS A 55 17.90 17.76 16.70
C LYS A 55 18.56 17.31 18.01
N PRO A 56 18.95 18.18 18.96
CA PRO A 56 19.53 17.74 20.24
C PRO A 56 18.63 16.79 21.03
N GLU A 57 17.33 17.04 21.04
CA GLU A 57 16.34 16.17 21.70
C GLU A 57 16.22 14.82 20.98
N TYR A 58 16.19 14.80 19.65
CA TYR A 58 16.19 13.56 18.89
C TYR A 58 17.48 12.76 19.10
N ASP A 59 18.64 13.41 19.10
CA ASP A 59 19.94 12.78 19.38
C ASP A 59 19.96 12.16 20.79
N HIS A 60 19.36 12.83 21.77
CA HIS A 60 19.23 12.30 23.12
C HIS A 60 18.34 11.04 23.16
N ARG A 61 17.18 11.07 22.49
CA ARG A 61 16.25 9.94 22.44
C ARG A 61 16.83 8.75 21.67
N ILE A 62 17.47 8.99 20.53
CA ILE A 62 18.14 7.94 19.75
C ILE A 62 19.23 7.27 20.58
N ARG A 63 20.10 8.06 21.24
CA ARG A 63 21.14 7.51 22.14
C ARG A 63 20.55 6.75 23.32
N SER A 64 19.44 7.22 23.87
CA SER A 64 18.73 6.52 24.95
C SER A 64 18.16 5.18 24.47
N ALA A 65 17.59 5.12 23.27
CA ALA A 65 17.08 3.90 22.68
C ALA A 65 18.20 2.91 22.29
N GLN A 66 19.35 3.42 21.83
CA GLN A 66 20.54 2.64 21.49
C GLN A 66 21.21 1.94 22.69
N ARG A 67 20.84 2.28 23.93
CA ARG A 67 21.29 1.51 25.11
C ARG A 67 20.88 0.04 25.03
N ASN A 68 19.82 -0.26 24.28
CA ASN A 68 19.53 -1.62 23.85
C ASN A 68 20.29 -1.87 22.53
N ALA A 69 21.38 -2.64 22.58
CA ALA A 69 22.21 -2.94 21.41
C ALA A 69 21.41 -3.49 20.21
N GLU A 70 20.30 -4.17 20.49
CA GLU A 70 19.40 -4.78 19.50
C GLU A 70 18.35 -3.82 18.90
N PHE A 71 18.32 -2.56 19.33
CA PHE A 71 17.30 -1.60 18.88
C PHE A 71 17.39 -1.33 17.38
N GLY A 72 18.60 -1.16 16.85
CA GLY A 72 18.83 -0.95 15.42
C GLY A 72 18.35 -2.14 14.58
N TRP A 73 18.64 -3.36 15.02
CA TRP A 73 18.19 -4.60 14.39
C TRP A 73 16.67 -4.77 14.44
N THR A 74 16.04 -4.40 15.55
CA THR A 74 14.57 -4.41 15.68
C THR A 74 13.92 -3.44 14.69
N CYS A 75 14.48 -2.22 14.56
CA CYS A 75 14.02 -1.25 13.58
C CYS A 75 14.19 -1.76 12.14
N LEU A 76 15.35 -2.33 11.83
CA LEU A 76 15.64 -2.90 10.51
C LEU A 76 14.67 -4.05 10.16
N ALA A 77 14.36 -4.93 11.12
CA ALA A 77 13.42 -6.02 10.94
C ALA A 77 12.01 -5.52 10.54
N VAL A 78 11.52 -4.47 11.20
CA VAL A 78 10.23 -3.85 10.85
C VAL A 78 10.25 -3.30 9.42
N VAL A 79 11.33 -2.64 9.00
CA VAL A 79 11.47 -2.12 7.63
C VAL A 79 11.50 -3.26 6.61
N MET A 80 12.25 -4.35 6.88
CA MET A 80 12.32 -5.50 5.98
C MET A 80 10.97 -6.19 5.81
N ILE A 81 10.23 -6.40 6.91
CA ILE A 81 8.88 -6.98 6.88
C ILE A 81 7.93 -6.02 6.13
N GLY A 82 8.04 -4.72 6.37
CA GLY A 82 7.29 -3.69 5.64
C GLY A 82 7.51 -3.75 4.13
N ARG A 83 8.76 -3.90 3.68
CA ARG A 83 9.07 -4.06 2.25
C ARG A 83 8.54 -5.36 1.66
N LEU A 84 8.59 -6.46 2.41
CA LEU A 84 8.01 -7.73 1.98
C LEU A 84 6.49 -7.61 1.79
N ILE A 85 5.78 -7.01 2.75
CA ILE A 85 4.33 -6.81 2.66
C ILE A 85 3.98 -5.85 1.52
N ALA A 86 4.69 -4.73 1.37
CA ALA A 86 4.48 -3.82 0.25
C ALA A 86 4.68 -4.51 -1.10
N PHE A 87 5.73 -5.34 -1.23
CA PHE A 87 5.95 -6.14 -2.42
C PHE A 87 4.82 -7.13 -2.67
N ALA A 88 4.41 -7.88 -1.65
CA ALA A 88 3.33 -8.87 -1.76
C ALA A 88 2.01 -8.21 -2.19
N ASN A 89 1.65 -7.06 -1.61
CA ASN A 89 0.43 -6.34 -1.91
C ASN A 89 0.45 -5.71 -3.31
N CYS A 90 1.61 -5.28 -3.80
CA CYS A 90 1.74 -4.69 -5.14
C CYS A 90 2.00 -5.74 -6.24
N TYR A 91 2.40 -6.97 -5.91
CA TYR A 91 2.73 -8.00 -6.90
C TYR A 91 1.57 -8.31 -7.86
N PRO A 92 0.29 -8.41 -7.41
CA PRO A 92 -0.85 -8.60 -8.31
C PRO A 92 -0.95 -7.53 -9.41
N LEU A 93 -0.60 -6.27 -9.13
CA LEU A 93 -0.64 -5.19 -10.13
C LEU A 93 0.25 -5.47 -11.36
N ALA A 94 1.35 -6.21 -11.18
CA ALA A 94 2.21 -6.61 -12.28
C ALA A 94 1.55 -7.65 -13.20
N LEU A 95 0.64 -8.45 -12.64
CA LEU A 95 -0.11 -9.51 -13.35
C LEU A 95 -1.44 -9.01 -13.90
N GLU A 96 -2.11 -8.05 -13.24
CA GLU A 96 -3.38 -7.47 -13.68
C GLU A 96 -3.29 -6.92 -15.09
N SER A 97 -2.17 -6.29 -15.44
CA SER A 97 -1.94 -5.80 -16.81
C SER A 97 -1.93 -6.88 -17.89
N CYS A 98 -1.86 -8.17 -17.51
CA CYS A 98 -1.91 -9.29 -18.43
C CYS A 98 -3.34 -9.74 -18.78
N PHE A 99 -4.37 -9.26 -18.08
CA PHE A 99 -5.76 -9.69 -18.30
C PHE A 99 -6.84 -8.62 -18.02
N LEU A 100 -6.48 -7.44 -17.51
CA LEU A 100 -7.41 -6.31 -17.30
C LEU A 100 -6.89 -5.05 -18.00
N THR A 101 -7.82 -4.26 -18.55
CA THR A 101 -7.50 -2.94 -19.10
C THR A 101 -7.70 -1.85 -18.04
N LYS A 102 -7.40 -0.60 -18.42
CA LYS A 102 -7.68 0.58 -17.57
C LYS A 102 -9.18 0.87 -17.45
N ASP A 103 -9.98 0.41 -18.40
CA ASP A 103 -11.41 0.65 -18.43
C ASP A 103 -12.16 -0.35 -17.53
N ASP A 104 -11.53 -1.50 -17.25
CA ASP A 104 -12.02 -2.54 -16.35
C ASP A 104 -11.67 -2.31 -14.86
N ARG A 105 -11.41 -1.06 -14.46
CA ARG A 105 -10.98 -0.71 -13.07
C ARG A 105 -11.90 -1.24 -11.99
N GLN A 106 -13.18 -1.40 -12.28
CA GLN A 106 -14.13 -1.92 -11.30
C GLN A 106 -13.80 -3.38 -10.95
N LEU A 107 -13.29 -4.18 -11.90
CA LEU A 107 -12.87 -5.57 -11.67
C LEU A 107 -11.65 -5.68 -10.75
N TRP A 108 -10.88 -4.59 -10.55
CA TRP A 108 -9.70 -4.57 -9.66
C TRP A 108 -10.08 -4.75 -8.19
N THR A 109 -11.36 -4.59 -7.88
CA THR A 109 -11.89 -4.91 -6.54
C THR A 109 -11.86 -6.41 -6.24
N ASN A 110 -11.73 -7.28 -7.25
CA ASN A 110 -11.68 -8.73 -7.12
C ASN A 110 -10.27 -9.23 -6.87
N PRO A 111 -9.95 -9.74 -5.67
CA PRO A 111 -8.64 -10.31 -5.39
C PRO A 111 -8.42 -11.66 -6.09
N PHE A 112 -9.50 -12.33 -6.48
CA PHE A 112 -9.47 -13.63 -7.15
C PHE A 112 -10.42 -13.64 -8.34
N MET A 113 -9.95 -14.22 -9.44
CA MET A 113 -10.78 -14.58 -10.60
C MET A 113 -11.07 -16.07 -10.52
N LEU A 114 -12.32 -16.43 -10.24
CA LEU A 114 -12.74 -17.83 -10.08
C LEU A 114 -13.40 -18.33 -11.36
N VAL A 115 -13.25 -19.62 -11.67
CA VAL A 115 -13.90 -20.27 -12.81
C VAL A 115 -14.61 -21.54 -12.34
N GLU A 116 -15.73 -21.86 -12.98
CA GLU A 116 -16.43 -23.12 -12.71
C GLU A 116 -15.68 -24.31 -13.34
N ILE A 117 -15.73 -25.48 -12.67
CA ILE A 117 -15.12 -26.71 -13.17
C ILE A 117 -16.21 -27.79 -13.27
N GLY A 118 -16.34 -28.44 -14.43
CA GLY A 118 -17.27 -29.54 -14.65
C GLY A 118 -17.85 -29.57 -16.07
N SER A 119 -18.60 -30.63 -16.39
CA SER A 119 -19.20 -30.82 -17.73
C SER A 119 -20.23 -29.74 -18.10
N ASN A 120 -20.72 -28.98 -17.12
CA ASN A 120 -21.69 -27.91 -17.28
C ASN A 120 -21.13 -26.54 -16.84
N ALA A 121 -19.81 -26.41 -16.69
CA ALA A 121 -19.18 -25.15 -16.29
C ALA A 121 -19.49 -24.06 -17.32
N THR A 122 -19.89 -22.90 -16.85
CA THR A 122 -19.99 -21.71 -17.70
C THR A 122 -18.60 -21.26 -18.11
N ASN A 123 -18.46 -20.76 -19.34
CA ASN A 123 -17.16 -20.28 -19.82
C ASN A 123 -16.73 -18.96 -19.15
N ASN A 124 -17.56 -18.33 -18.31
CA ASN A 124 -17.29 -17.01 -17.76
C ASN A 124 -16.51 -17.09 -16.43
N VAL A 125 -15.72 -16.05 -16.13
CA VAL A 125 -15.17 -15.83 -14.79
C VAL A 125 -16.27 -15.43 -13.82
N ILE A 126 -16.29 -16.04 -12.63
CA ILE A 126 -17.09 -15.63 -11.48
C ILE A 126 -16.33 -14.52 -10.75
N VAL A 127 -16.97 -13.37 -10.64
CA VAL A 127 -16.47 -12.18 -9.93
C VAL A 127 -17.52 -11.67 -8.92
N MET A 128 -17.08 -10.85 -7.97
CA MET A 128 -17.97 -10.13 -7.07
C MET A 128 -18.86 -9.18 -7.87
N ASP A 129 -20.11 -9.06 -7.42
CA ASP A 129 -21.03 -8.03 -7.92
C ASP A 129 -20.50 -6.64 -7.54
N LEU A 130 -20.53 -5.72 -8.50
CA LEU A 130 -19.97 -4.38 -8.39
C LEU A 130 -21.06 -3.30 -8.44
N ASP A 131 -22.31 -3.69 -8.69
CA ASP A 131 -23.41 -2.76 -8.87
C ASP A 131 -24.26 -2.61 -7.61
N GLY A 132 -24.85 -1.43 -7.47
CA GLY A 132 -25.80 -1.11 -6.41
C GLY A 132 -25.27 -1.34 -4.98
N PRO A 133 -26.16 -1.59 -4.01
CA PRO A 133 -25.78 -1.76 -2.61
C PRO A 133 -24.83 -2.95 -2.34
N VAL A 134 -24.94 -4.03 -3.13
CA VAL A 134 -24.07 -5.21 -2.99
C VAL A 134 -22.64 -4.85 -3.42
N GLY A 135 -22.48 -4.17 -4.55
CA GLY A 135 -21.19 -3.65 -5.00
C GLY A 135 -20.54 -2.69 -4.01
N MET A 136 -21.32 -1.79 -3.40
CA MET A 136 -20.82 -0.91 -2.35
C MET A 136 -20.27 -1.69 -1.15
N TYR A 137 -20.99 -2.74 -0.72
CA TYR A 137 -20.55 -3.61 0.37
C TYR A 137 -19.27 -4.39 0.00
N ASN A 138 -19.20 -4.96 -1.21
CA ASN A 138 -18.02 -5.70 -1.67
C ASN A 138 -16.77 -4.80 -1.73
N ARG A 139 -16.90 -3.59 -2.29
CA ARG A 139 -15.82 -2.60 -2.29
C ARG A 139 -15.39 -2.18 -0.90
N ALA A 140 -16.33 -1.93 0.01
CA ALA A 140 -16.00 -1.60 1.41
C ALA A 140 -15.20 -2.72 2.09
N ASN A 141 -15.56 -3.98 1.87
CA ASN A 141 -14.81 -5.13 2.40
C ASN A 141 -13.42 -5.27 1.76
N ARG A 142 -13.28 -5.00 0.46
CA ARG A 142 -11.96 -4.99 -0.19
C ARG A 142 -11.04 -3.93 0.40
N ALA A 143 -11.55 -2.70 0.59
CA ALA A 143 -10.80 -1.62 1.21
C ALA A 143 -10.43 -1.94 2.68
N LEU A 144 -11.30 -2.62 3.42
CA LEU A 144 -10.99 -3.12 4.76
C LEU A 144 -9.86 -4.15 4.74
N GLN A 145 -9.87 -5.06 3.76
CA GLN A 145 -8.82 -6.06 3.57
C GLN A 145 -7.46 -5.40 3.27
N ASP A 146 -7.42 -4.39 2.38
CA ASP A 146 -6.21 -3.61 2.09
C ASP A 146 -5.63 -2.95 3.37
N MET A 147 -6.52 -2.45 4.24
CA MET A 147 -6.11 -1.89 5.54
C MET A 147 -5.47 -2.96 6.43
N VAL A 148 -6.11 -4.10 6.58
CA VAL A 148 -5.64 -5.20 7.43
C VAL A 148 -4.27 -5.71 6.98
N GLU A 149 -4.07 -5.86 5.68
CA GLU A 149 -2.81 -6.33 5.09
C GLU A 149 -1.62 -5.41 5.43
N THR A 150 -1.87 -4.10 5.59
CA THR A 150 -0.82 -3.11 5.87
C THR A 150 -0.71 -2.75 7.36
N CYS A 151 -1.77 -2.95 8.14
CA CYS A 151 -1.90 -2.46 9.52
C CYS A 151 -0.82 -2.99 10.47
N GLY A 152 -0.42 -4.26 10.33
CA GLY A 152 0.57 -4.88 11.22
C GLY A 152 1.92 -4.15 11.23
N VAL A 153 2.43 -3.79 10.05
CA VAL A 153 3.69 -3.04 9.91
C VAL A 153 3.54 -1.63 10.43
N VAL A 154 2.41 -0.98 10.15
CA VAL A 154 2.13 0.38 10.60
C VAL A 154 2.11 0.47 12.12
N LEU A 155 1.47 -0.48 12.80
CA LEU A 155 1.43 -0.52 14.26
C LEU A 155 2.83 -0.75 14.87
N ALA A 156 3.60 -1.68 14.30
CA ALA A 156 4.97 -1.93 14.73
C ALA A 156 5.87 -0.70 14.52
N ALA A 157 5.77 -0.06 13.34
CA ALA A 157 6.52 1.13 13.01
C ALA A 157 6.10 2.33 13.87
N LEU A 158 4.80 2.51 14.13
CA LEU A 158 4.28 3.56 15.02
C LEU A 158 4.83 3.41 16.44
N TYR A 159 4.82 2.19 16.98
CA TYR A 159 5.38 1.92 18.30
C TYR A 159 6.84 2.35 18.38
N LEU A 160 7.68 1.87 17.47
CA LEU A 160 9.11 2.20 17.44
C LEU A 160 9.35 3.69 17.17
N ALA A 161 8.74 4.25 16.13
CA ALA A 161 8.90 5.65 15.76
C ALA A 161 8.51 6.60 16.90
N SER A 162 7.46 6.27 17.67
CA SER A 162 6.98 7.10 18.77
C SER A 162 8.01 7.27 19.90
N THR A 163 8.97 6.36 20.04
CA THR A 163 10.03 6.44 21.06
C THR A 163 11.03 7.59 20.79
N VAL A 164 11.17 8.01 19.53
CA VAL A 164 12.07 9.09 19.11
C VAL A 164 11.27 10.28 18.58
N PHE A 165 10.36 10.02 17.65
CA PHE A 165 9.57 10.99 16.89
C PHE A 165 8.11 11.08 17.38
N ALA A 166 7.86 11.08 18.70
CA ALA A 166 6.52 11.04 19.28
C ALA A 166 5.47 11.94 18.61
N LEU A 167 5.73 13.26 18.50
CA LEU A 167 4.79 14.20 17.88
C LEU A 167 4.65 13.97 16.36
N PRO A 168 5.73 13.89 15.56
CA PRO A 168 5.63 13.53 14.15
C PRO A 168 4.88 12.20 13.91
N ALA A 169 5.17 11.16 14.69
CA ALA A 169 4.51 9.87 14.59
C ALA A 169 3.01 9.96 14.89
N ALA A 170 2.60 10.77 15.87
CA ALA A 170 1.18 11.03 16.15
C ALA A 170 0.47 11.75 14.99
N VAL A 171 1.12 12.76 14.38
CA VAL A 171 0.57 13.47 13.20
C VAL A 171 0.44 12.52 12.01
N VAL A 172 1.45 11.70 11.76
CA VAL A 172 1.43 10.71 10.67
C VAL A 172 0.37 9.63 10.92
N ALA A 173 0.20 9.16 12.16
CA ALA A 173 -0.86 8.23 12.53
C ALA A 173 -2.26 8.83 12.27
N LEU A 174 -2.47 10.11 12.58
CA LEU A 174 -3.72 10.80 12.24
C LEU A 174 -3.95 10.85 10.73
N ALA A 175 -2.92 11.18 9.94
CA ALA A 175 -3.01 11.17 8.48
C ALA A 175 -3.33 9.77 7.93
N PHE A 176 -2.76 8.72 8.52
CA PHE A 176 -3.08 7.33 8.18
C PHE A 176 -4.56 7.00 8.44
N CYS A 177 -5.07 7.36 9.63
CA CYS A 177 -6.49 7.16 9.97
C CYS A 177 -7.43 7.91 9.03
N VAL A 178 -7.11 9.17 8.69
CA VAL A 178 -7.89 9.96 7.73
C VAL A 178 -7.83 9.35 6.34
N GLY A 179 -6.66 8.89 5.90
CA GLY A 179 -6.46 8.22 4.62
C GLY A 179 -7.36 6.99 4.47
N TRP A 180 -7.37 6.10 5.47
CA TRP A 180 -8.24 4.91 5.44
C TRP A 180 -9.72 5.24 5.53
N PHE A 181 -10.10 6.21 6.36
CA PHE A 181 -11.48 6.68 6.40
C PHE A 181 -11.95 7.14 5.01
N LEU A 182 -11.16 7.99 4.35
CA LEU A 182 -11.46 8.47 3.00
C LEU A 182 -11.48 7.33 1.99
N HIS A 183 -10.51 6.42 2.04
CA HIS A 183 -10.42 5.30 1.10
C HIS A 183 -11.65 4.39 1.21
N VAL A 184 -12.00 3.93 2.41
CA VAL A 184 -13.16 3.04 2.60
C VAL A 184 -14.46 3.69 2.12
N VAL A 185 -14.69 4.96 2.46
CA VAL A 185 -15.91 5.69 2.07
C VAL A 185 -15.96 5.93 0.55
N LEU A 186 -14.89 6.47 -0.04
CA LEU A 186 -14.87 6.81 -1.46
C LEU A 186 -14.83 5.57 -2.36
N TYR A 187 -14.13 4.53 -1.94
CA TYR A 187 -14.06 3.25 -2.65
C TYR A 187 -15.41 2.52 -2.60
N ALA A 188 -16.09 2.50 -1.45
CA ALA A 188 -17.46 1.98 -1.36
C ALA A 188 -18.42 2.74 -2.30
N ALA A 189 -18.31 4.08 -2.36
CA ALA A 189 -19.16 4.92 -3.19
C ALA A 189 -18.85 4.86 -4.71
N ASN A 190 -17.79 4.16 -5.14
CA ASN A 190 -17.33 4.15 -6.54
C ASN A 190 -17.07 5.56 -7.09
N HIS A 191 -16.50 6.45 -6.26
CA HIS A 191 -16.20 7.81 -6.69
C HIS A 191 -15.06 7.81 -7.73
N ASP A 192 -15.00 8.80 -8.63
CA ASP A 192 -13.98 8.95 -9.69
C ASP A 192 -12.52 9.03 -9.19
N SER A 193 -12.30 9.14 -7.88
CA SER A 193 -10.96 9.24 -7.27
C SER A 193 -10.88 8.41 -5.98
N PRO A 194 -11.20 7.11 -6.04
CA PRO A 194 -11.37 6.31 -4.84
C PRO A 194 -10.01 5.97 -4.18
N GLU A 195 -8.92 6.20 -4.92
CA GLU A 195 -7.54 5.93 -4.50
C GLU A 195 -6.92 7.06 -3.67
N VAL A 196 -7.50 8.26 -3.61
CA VAL A 196 -6.87 9.41 -2.90
C VAL A 196 -6.63 9.08 -1.42
N GLY A 197 -7.61 8.43 -0.78
CA GLY A 197 -7.45 7.97 0.60
C GLY A 197 -6.34 6.93 0.75
N ASN A 198 -6.24 5.98 -0.19
CA ASN A 198 -5.21 4.95 -0.19
C ASN A 198 -3.81 5.56 -0.37
N VAL A 199 -3.66 6.53 -1.27
CA VAL A 199 -2.39 7.25 -1.47
C VAL A 199 -1.97 7.97 -0.19
N LEU A 200 -2.89 8.66 0.49
CA LEU A 200 -2.60 9.33 1.75
C LEU A 200 -2.20 8.34 2.85
N ALA A 201 -2.94 7.24 2.99
CA ALA A 201 -2.63 6.18 3.96
C ALA A 201 -1.28 5.50 3.66
N THR A 202 -1.01 5.18 2.39
CA THR A 202 0.25 4.59 1.94
C THR A 202 1.43 5.52 2.22
N PHE A 203 1.28 6.81 1.92
CA PHE A 203 2.32 7.80 2.22
C PHE A 203 2.56 7.92 3.74
N ALA A 204 1.50 7.94 4.55
CA ALA A 204 1.62 7.97 6.01
C ALA A 204 2.29 6.70 6.57
N ALA A 205 1.96 5.52 6.05
CA ALA A 205 2.64 4.27 6.41
C ALA A 205 4.14 4.34 6.07
N ALA A 206 4.46 4.78 4.86
CA ALA A 206 5.84 4.92 4.41
C ALA A 206 6.64 5.96 5.21
N MET A 207 5.99 7.03 5.69
CA MET A 207 6.57 8.00 6.61
C MET A 207 6.99 7.36 7.94
N LEU A 208 6.13 6.53 8.55
CA LEU A 208 6.48 5.80 9.78
C LEU A 208 7.62 4.82 9.55
N GLU A 209 7.57 4.05 8.46
CA GLU A 209 8.67 3.15 8.09
C GLU A 209 9.98 3.92 7.83
N GLY A 210 9.90 5.10 7.21
CA GLY A 210 11.05 5.97 6.97
C GLY A 210 11.69 6.49 8.26
N MET A 211 10.89 6.83 9.28
CA MET A 211 11.38 7.19 10.61
C MET A 211 12.14 6.01 11.25
N VAL A 212 11.57 4.82 11.18
CA VAL A 212 12.19 3.59 11.73
C VAL A 212 13.45 3.21 10.95
N ALA A 213 13.46 3.36 9.62
CA ALA A 213 14.63 3.13 8.78
C ALA A 213 15.77 4.11 9.11
N LEU A 214 15.45 5.39 9.34
CA LEU A 214 16.43 6.38 9.78
C LEU A 214 17.01 6.01 11.15
N MET A 215 16.18 5.56 12.09
CA MET A 215 16.64 5.10 13.41
C MET A 215 17.56 3.89 13.30
N ALA A 216 17.23 2.91 12.44
CA ALA A 216 18.08 1.77 12.16
C ALA A 216 19.44 2.20 11.62
N LEU A 217 19.45 3.09 10.62
CA LEU A 217 20.69 3.60 10.02
C LEU A 217 21.58 4.31 11.05
N MET A 218 21.00 5.19 11.86
CA MET A 218 21.72 5.93 12.91
C MET A 218 22.28 4.98 13.99
N ALA A 219 21.54 3.93 14.35
CA ALA A 219 22.00 2.90 15.28
C ALA A 219 23.18 2.09 14.74
N LEU A 220 23.12 1.70 13.46
CA LEU A 220 24.19 0.92 12.83
C LEU A 220 25.47 1.74 12.64
N ILE A 221 25.36 3.03 12.28
CA ILE A 221 26.53 3.92 12.18
C ILE A 221 27.22 4.08 13.54
N ALA A 222 26.45 4.32 14.61
CA ALA A 222 27.02 4.49 15.96
C ALA A 222 27.76 3.24 16.46
N GLN A 223 27.36 2.03 16.03
CA GLN A 223 28.07 0.79 16.36
C GLN A 223 29.44 0.68 15.69
N THR A 224 29.65 1.33 14.54
CA THR A 224 30.94 1.29 13.82
C THR A 224 31.99 2.24 14.40
N GLU A 225 31.57 3.19 15.25
CA GLU A 225 32.45 4.21 15.86
C GLU A 225 32.97 3.80 17.25
N MET A 226 32.52 2.65 17.78
CA MET A 226 32.97 2.06 19.05
C MET A 226 34.07 1.02 18.85
#